data_AF-S2VXT4-F1
#
_entry.id   AF-S2VXT4-F1
#
_cell.length_a   1.000
_cell.length_b   1.000
_cell.length_c   1.000
_cell.angle_alpha   90.00
_cell.angle_beta   90.00
_cell.angle_gamma   90.00
#
_symmetry.space_group_name_H-M   'P 1'
#
loop_
_entity.id
_entity.type
_entity.pdbx_description
1 polymer ?
#
loop_
_entity_poly.entity_id
_entity_poly.type
_entity_poly.pdbx_seq_one_letter_code
_entity_poly.pdbx_strand_id
1 'polypeptide(L)'
;MLLAEALAMRADIQRRLTSLKGRLLKVARVQEGERPDEDPAKLLSESEELMRQLEELICRINATNSVTKFDETRTLTGAIAARDVALMRRRLLAETADAASTRQDVYSRSEVRYVSSVDVPKLRAQADEAAKEYRLLDTKIQQLNWLTELN
;
A
#
# COMPACT_ATOMS: atom_id res chain seq x y z
N MET A 1 8.74 -17.86 -12.52
CA MET A 1 7.77 -17.23 -11.63
C MET A 1 7.36 -15.92 -12.28
N LEU A 2 6.07 -15.65 -12.37
CA LEU A 2 5.55 -14.37 -12.86
C LEU A 2 5.75 -13.27 -11.82
N LEU A 3 5.80 -12.02 -12.25
CA LEU A 3 5.89 -10.86 -11.35
C LEU A 3 4.70 -10.82 -10.38
N ALA A 4 3.49 -11.17 -10.82
CA ALA A 4 2.31 -11.28 -9.96
C ALA A 4 2.48 -12.33 -8.83
N GLU A 5 3.06 -13.48 -9.15
CA GLU A 5 3.35 -14.54 -8.17
C GLU A 5 4.40 -14.08 -7.15
N ALA A 6 5.43 -13.37 -7.62
CA ALA A 6 6.46 -12.77 -6.77
C ALA A 6 5.87 -11.76 -5.78
N LEU A 7 4.94 -10.91 -6.25
CA LEU A 7 4.24 -9.94 -5.42
C LEU A 7 3.36 -10.63 -4.36
N ALA A 8 2.67 -11.71 -4.73
CA ALA A 8 1.88 -12.50 -3.80
C ALA A 8 2.76 -13.18 -2.74
N MET A 9 3.89 -13.77 -3.15
CA MET A 9 4.86 -14.40 -2.25
C MET A 9 5.48 -13.38 -1.29
N ARG A 10 5.83 -12.18 -1.77
CA ARG A 10 6.30 -11.08 -0.92
C ARG A 10 5.28 -10.72 0.16
N ALA A 11 4.00 -10.57 -0.20
CA ALA A 11 2.93 -10.27 0.75
C ALA A 11 2.72 -11.41 1.76
N ASP A 12 2.85 -12.67 1.32
CA ASP A 12 2.75 -13.82 2.21
C ASP A 12 3.88 -13.87 3.25
N ILE A 13 5.12 -13.71 2.79
CA ILE A 13 6.29 -13.67 3.67
C ILE A 13 6.17 -12.55 4.72
N GLN A 14 5.73 -11.35 4.32
CA GLN A 14 5.50 -10.25 5.26
C GLN A 14 4.43 -10.56 6.32
N ARG A 15 3.35 -11.26 5.94
CA ARG A 15 2.33 -11.73 6.91
C ARG A 15 2.90 -12.77 7.86
N ARG A 16 3.68 -13.73 7.36
CA ARG A 16 4.35 -14.75 8.17
C ARG A 16 5.33 -14.14 9.16
N LEU A 17 6.14 -13.18 8.73
CA LEU A 17 7.06 -12.43 9.60
C LEU A 17 6.29 -11.66 10.70
N THR A 18 5.14 -11.06 10.37
CA THR A 18 4.28 -10.39 11.37
C THR A 18 3.76 -11.39 12.41
N SER A 19 3.34 -12.58 11.98
CA SER A 19 2.91 -13.67 12.87
C SER A 19 4.05 -14.17 13.76
N LEU A 20 5.24 -14.42 13.19
CA LEU A 20 6.44 -14.84 13.92
C LEU A 20 6.86 -13.80 14.95
N LYS A 21 6.83 -12.50 14.59
CA LYS A 21 7.05 -11.40 15.55
C LYS A 21 6.08 -11.49 16.73
N GLY A 22 4.78 -11.71 16.46
CA GLY A 22 3.78 -11.86 17.52
C GLY A 22 4.06 -13.05 18.44
N ARG A 23 4.48 -14.19 17.88
CA ARG A 23 4.86 -15.40 18.64
C ARG A 23 6.13 -15.18 19.47
N LEU A 24 7.17 -14.62 18.86
CA LEU A 24 8.43 -14.28 19.53
C LEU A 24 8.22 -13.37 20.74
N LEU A 25 7.36 -12.34 20.61
CA LEU A 25 7.06 -11.44 21.73
C LEU A 25 6.39 -12.14 22.92
N LYS A 26 5.60 -13.20 22.67
CA LYS A 26 4.96 -13.99 23.74
C LYS A 26 5.96 -14.88 24.47
N VAL A 27 6.92 -15.46 23.76
CA VAL A 27 7.92 -16.37 24.33
C VAL A 27 9.23 -15.69 24.75
N ALA A 28 9.33 -14.37 24.58
CA ALA A 28 10.52 -13.58 24.88
C ALA A 28 10.90 -13.58 26.37
N ARG A 29 9.92 -13.81 27.26
CA ARG A 29 10.12 -13.93 28.71
C ARG A 29 9.18 -15.00 29.24
N VAL A 30 9.68 -15.79 30.19
CA VAL A 30 8.92 -16.80 30.93
C VAL A 30 9.21 -16.63 32.41
N GLN A 31 8.36 -17.19 33.28
CA GLN A 31 8.65 -17.20 34.72
C GLN A 31 9.83 -18.12 35.02
N GLU A 32 10.51 -17.87 36.14
CA GLU A 32 11.60 -18.74 36.57
C GLU A 32 11.12 -20.17 36.79
N GLY A 33 11.79 -21.13 36.15
CA GLY A 33 11.41 -22.55 36.20
C GLY A 33 10.39 -23.00 35.14
N GLU A 34 9.79 -22.07 34.38
CA GLU A 34 8.91 -22.40 33.26
C GLU A 34 9.68 -22.54 31.94
N ARG A 35 9.10 -23.28 30.99
CA ARG A 35 9.61 -23.37 29.61
C ARG A 35 8.65 -22.61 28.70
N PRO A 36 9.17 -21.91 27.68
CA PRO A 36 8.30 -21.25 26.71
C PRO A 36 7.50 -22.29 25.92
N ASP A 37 6.27 -21.92 25.56
CA ASP A 37 5.36 -22.76 24.76
C ASP A 37 5.94 -23.11 23.37
N GLU A 38 6.83 -22.25 22.87
CA GLU A 38 7.52 -22.42 21.60
C GLU A 38 9.02 -22.12 21.76
N ASP A 39 9.86 -22.79 20.97
CA ASP A 39 11.30 -22.58 20.99
C ASP A 39 11.69 -21.23 20.33
N PRO A 40 12.16 -20.23 21.10
CA PRO A 40 12.49 -18.92 20.55
C PRO A 40 13.62 -18.97 19.53
N ALA A 41 14.58 -19.89 19.67
CA ALA A 41 15.71 -20.03 18.75
C ALA A 41 15.24 -20.51 17.37
N LYS A 42 14.28 -21.45 17.33
CA LYS A 42 13.67 -21.89 16.06
C LYS A 42 12.88 -20.77 15.40
N LEU A 43 12.11 -20.00 16.17
CA LEU A 43 11.34 -18.87 15.63
C LEU A 43 12.24 -17.76 15.07
N LEU A 44 13.36 -17.48 15.73
CA LEU A 44 14.37 -16.55 15.23
C LEU A 44 15.01 -17.06 13.93
N SER A 45 15.40 -18.34 13.88
CA SER A 45 15.97 -18.94 12.67
C SER A 45 14.99 -18.95 11.50
N GLU A 46 13.71 -19.24 11.73
CA GLU A 46 12.67 -19.17 10.69
C GLU A 46 12.49 -17.73 10.20
N SER A 47 12.50 -16.77 11.13
CA SER A 47 12.38 -15.34 10.79
C SER A 47 13.54 -14.87 9.91
N GLU A 48 14.78 -15.26 10.23
CA GLU A 48 15.97 -14.90 9.45
C GLU A 48 15.92 -15.48 8.04
N GLU A 49 15.50 -16.73 7.89
CA GLU A 49 15.31 -17.35 6.58
C GLU A 49 14.27 -16.61 5.74
N LEU A 50 13.13 -16.26 6.33
CA LEU A 50 12.10 -15.49 5.64
C LEU A 50 12.54 -14.07 5.29
N MET A 51 13.37 -13.42 6.13
CA MET A 51 13.92 -12.10 5.81
C MET A 51 14.88 -12.15 4.61
N ARG A 52 15.73 -13.18 4.52
CA ARG A 52 16.61 -13.38 3.35
C ARG A 52 15.81 -13.60 2.07
N GLN A 53 14.79 -14.45 2.10
CA GLN A 53 13.90 -14.66 0.95
C GLN A 53 13.15 -13.38 0.55
N LEU A 54 12.71 -12.59 1.54
CA LEU A 54 12.05 -11.31 1.29
C LEU A 54 13.00 -10.32 0.59
N GLU A 55 14.25 -10.24 1.03
CA GLU A 55 15.26 -9.37 0.43
C GLU A 55 15.50 -9.74 -1.03
N GLU A 56 15.71 -11.03 -1.33
CA GLU A 56 15.89 -11.51 -2.70
C GLU A 56 14.70 -11.14 -3.59
N LEU A 57 13.47 -11.41 -3.14
CA LEU A 57 12.26 -11.08 -3.88
C LEU A 57 12.15 -9.57 -4.13
N ILE A 58 12.43 -8.73 -3.14
CA ILE A 58 12.37 -7.27 -3.30
C ILE A 58 13.36 -6.82 -4.37
N CYS A 59 14.60 -7.30 -4.33
CA CYS A 59 15.63 -6.96 -5.31
C CYS A 59 15.19 -7.35 -6.74
N ARG A 60 14.72 -8.59 -6.92
CA ARG A 60 14.28 -9.09 -8.22
C ARG A 60 13.04 -8.38 -8.76
N ILE A 61 12.07 -8.08 -7.89
CA ILE A 61 10.87 -7.31 -8.25
C ILE A 61 11.27 -5.90 -8.70
N ASN A 62 12.14 -5.24 -7.95
CA ASN A 62 12.57 -3.88 -8.29
C ASN A 62 13.38 -3.85 -9.59
N ALA A 63 14.26 -4.82 -9.81
CA ALA A 63 15.01 -4.97 -11.05
C ALA A 63 14.08 -5.23 -12.25
N THR A 64 13.08 -6.09 -12.10
CA THR A 64 12.09 -6.37 -13.15
C THR A 64 11.24 -5.12 -13.44
N ASN A 65 10.74 -4.43 -12.42
CA ASN A 65 9.91 -3.23 -12.58
C ASN A 65 10.65 -2.09 -13.30
N SER A 66 11.95 -1.95 -13.08
CA SER A 66 12.74 -0.87 -13.67
C SER A 66 13.04 -1.09 -15.15
N VAL A 67 13.03 -2.33 -15.64
CA VAL A 67 13.32 -2.66 -17.04
C VAL A 67 12.07 -2.96 -17.88
N THR A 68 10.98 -3.39 -17.26
CA THR A 68 9.72 -3.67 -17.95
C THR A 68 9.07 -2.38 -18.46
N LYS A 69 8.83 -2.31 -19.77
CA LYS A 69 8.13 -1.18 -20.40
C LYS A 69 6.64 -1.23 -20.10
N PHE A 70 6.09 -0.11 -19.63
CA PHE A 70 4.65 0.06 -19.43
C PHE A 70 3.98 0.67 -20.68
N ASP A 71 4.63 1.67 -21.27
CA ASP A 71 4.28 2.29 -22.54
C ASP A 71 5.55 2.77 -23.27
N GLU A 72 5.41 3.54 -24.34
CA GLU A 72 6.55 4.05 -25.13
C GLU A 72 7.51 4.93 -24.30
N THR A 73 7.02 5.53 -23.21
CA THR A 73 7.72 6.55 -22.43
C THR A 73 8.06 6.14 -21.00
N ARG A 74 7.35 5.17 -20.43
CA ARG A 74 7.41 4.82 -19.01
C ARG A 74 7.78 3.35 -18.80
N THR A 75 8.58 3.12 -17.77
CA THR A 75 8.77 1.79 -17.18
C THR A 75 7.62 1.46 -16.23
N LEU A 76 7.52 0.20 -15.81
CA LEU A 76 6.54 -0.23 -14.82
C LEU A 76 6.71 0.53 -13.50
N THR A 77 7.95 0.79 -13.07
CA THR A 77 8.24 1.67 -11.92
C THR A 77 7.66 3.07 -12.11
N GLY A 78 7.82 3.68 -13.29
CA GLY A 78 7.25 5.00 -13.58
C GLY A 78 5.72 5.01 -13.56
N ALA A 79 5.08 3.95 -14.05
CA ALA A 79 3.64 3.79 -14.00
C ALA A 79 3.11 3.60 -12.58
N ILE A 80 3.81 2.84 -11.73
CA ILE A 80 3.48 2.68 -10.31
C ILE A 80 3.52 4.05 -9.60
N ALA A 81 4.57 4.85 -9.84
CA ALA A 81 4.65 6.20 -9.27
C ALA A 81 3.48 7.10 -9.71
N ALA A 82 3.13 7.07 -11.01
CA ALA A 82 1.98 7.81 -11.52
C ALA A 82 0.66 7.36 -10.88
N ARG A 83 0.47 6.04 -10.69
CA ARG A 83 -0.71 5.48 -10.02
C ARG A 83 -0.80 5.96 -8.57
N ASP A 84 0.31 5.95 -7.84
CA ASP A 84 0.36 6.34 -6.44
C ASP A 84 0.05 7.85 -6.27
N VAL A 85 0.57 8.69 -7.16
CA VAL A 85 0.24 10.13 -7.20
C VAL A 85 -1.23 10.35 -7.56
N ALA A 86 -1.79 9.61 -8.53
CA ALA A 86 -3.21 9.70 -8.87
C ALA A 86 -4.10 9.32 -7.69
N LEU A 87 -3.74 8.28 -6.92
CA LEU A 87 -4.46 7.90 -5.71
C LEU A 87 -4.38 8.98 -4.62
N MET A 88 -3.18 9.54 -4.40
CA MET A 88 -2.98 10.62 -3.43
C MET A 88 -3.79 11.87 -3.82
N ARG A 89 -3.77 12.25 -5.10
CA ARG A 89 -4.55 13.37 -5.64
C ARG A 89 -6.04 13.16 -5.44
N ARG A 90 -6.55 11.96 -5.75
CA ARG A 90 -7.94 11.60 -5.54
C ARG A 90 -8.34 11.77 -4.07
N ARG A 91 -7.54 11.25 -3.13
CA ARG A 91 -7.81 11.34 -1.68
C ARG A 91 -7.84 12.79 -1.21
N LEU A 92 -6.81 13.56 -1.53
CA LEU A 92 -6.72 14.97 -1.14
C LEU A 92 -7.94 15.78 -1.61
N LEU A 93 -8.30 15.64 -2.89
CA LEU A 93 -9.41 16.39 -3.48
C LEU A 93 -10.77 15.97 -2.89
N ALA A 94 -10.99 14.66 -2.70
CA ALA A 94 -12.22 14.15 -2.12
C ALA A 94 -12.37 14.57 -0.65
N GLU A 95 -11.33 14.39 0.17
CA GLU A 95 -11.34 14.76 1.59
C GLU A 95 -11.54 16.28 1.77
N THR A 96 -10.91 17.09 0.92
CA THR A 96 -11.10 18.56 0.93
C THR A 96 -12.53 18.93 0.54
N ALA A 97 -13.10 18.29 -0.49
CA ALA A 97 -14.48 18.53 -0.91
C ALA A 97 -15.48 18.11 0.18
N ASP A 98 -15.22 17.01 0.87
CA ASP A 98 -16.07 16.51 1.96
C ASP A 98 -16.05 17.46 3.16
N ALA A 99 -14.85 17.89 3.60
CA ALA A 99 -14.69 18.88 4.66
C ALA A 99 -15.38 20.22 4.31
N ALA A 100 -15.24 20.68 3.08
CA ALA A 100 -15.87 21.91 2.59
C ALA A 100 -17.39 21.80 2.40
N SER A 101 -17.92 20.57 2.24
CA SER A 101 -19.36 20.30 2.10
C SER A 101 -20.07 20.02 3.43
N THR A 102 -19.32 19.84 4.51
CA THR A 102 -19.86 19.52 5.83
C THR A 102 -20.69 20.71 6.33
N ARG A 103 -22.02 20.51 6.42
CA ARG A 103 -22.92 21.49 7.02
C ARG A 103 -22.75 21.48 8.53
N GLN A 104 -22.47 22.64 9.11
CA GLN A 104 -22.70 22.84 10.54
C GLN A 104 -24.12 23.35 10.72
N ASP A 105 -24.90 22.63 11.53
CA ASP A 105 -26.21 23.11 11.97
C ASP A 105 -26.01 24.30 12.90
N VAL A 106 -26.56 25.44 12.50
CA VAL A 106 -26.50 26.68 13.26
C VAL A 106 -27.80 26.77 14.07
N TYR A 107 -27.68 26.82 15.40
CA TYR A 107 -28.83 26.81 16.32
C TYR A 107 -29.26 28.21 16.76
N SER A 108 -28.40 29.22 16.59
CA SER A 108 -28.71 30.62 16.94
C SER A 108 -28.49 31.61 15.79
N ARG A 109 -29.34 32.64 15.71
CA ARG A 109 -29.14 33.79 14.79
C ARG A 109 -27.85 34.57 15.06
N SER A 110 -27.23 34.41 16.24
CA SER A 110 -25.97 35.05 16.62
C SER A 110 -24.72 34.22 16.29
N GLU A 111 -24.85 32.98 15.81
CA GLU A 111 -23.70 32.14 15.46
C GLU A 111 -23.11 32.51 14.09
N VAL A 112 -21.78 32.44 14.01
CA VAL A 112 -21.03 32.73 12.78
C VAL A 112 -21.19 31.56 11.81
N ARG A 113 -21.67 31.85 10.59
CA ARG A 113 -21.79 30.85 9.52
C ARG A 113 -20.43 30.56 8.90
N TYR A 114 -20.08 29.28 8.82
CA TYR A 114 -18.93 28.83 8.03
C TYR A 114 -19.32 28.78 6.55
N VAL A 115 -18.45 29.32 5.69
CA VAL A 115 -18.58 29.25 4.23
C VAL A 115 -17.39 28.49 3.66
N SER A 116 -17.62 27.70 2.62
CA SER A 116 -16.53 27.02 1.92
C SER A 116 -15.58 28.04 1.29
N SER A 117 -14.29 27.88 1.53
CA SER A 117 -13.23 28.65 0.85
C SER A 117 -12.85 28.07 -0.52
N VAL A 118 -13.44 26.94 -0.90
CA VAL A 118 -13.12 26.17 -2.12
C VAL A 118 -14.37 25.86 -2.94
N ASP A 119 -14.17 25.67 -4.24
CA ASP A 119 -15.20 25.24 -5.17
C ASP A 119 -15.39 23.72 -5.09
N VAL A 120 -16.39 23.29 -4.30
CA VAL A 120 -16.68 21.88 -4.04
C VAL A 120 -17.03 21.11 -5.33
N PRO A 121 -17.93 21.57 -6.21
CA PRO A 121 -18.18 20.92 -7.51
C PRO A 121 -16.90 20.71 -8.33
N LYS A 122 -16.04 21.72 -8.43
CA LYS A 122 -14.77 21.60 -9.17
C LYS A 122 -13.82 20.59 -8.56
N LEU A 123 -13.67 20.57 -7.22
CA LEU A 123 -12.83 19.59 -6.53
C LEU A 123 -13.33 18.17 -6.74
N ARG A 124 -14.65 17.94 -6.71
CA ARG A 124 -15.26 16.64 -6.98
C ARG A 124 -14.99 16.17 -8.41
N ALA A 125 -15.16 17.04 -9.40
CA ALA A 125 -14.85 16.72 -10.80
C ALA A 125 -13.35 16.35 -11.00
N GLN A 126 -12.44 17.06 -10.33
CA GLN A 126 -11.01 16.73 -10.36
C GLN A 126 -10.69 15.42 -9.63
N ALA A 127 -11.39 15.12 -8.54
CA ALA A 127 -11.25 13.86 -7.82
C ALA A 127 -11.72 12.67 -8.70
N ASP A 128 -12.82 12.84 -9.43
CA ASP A 128 -13.35 11.82 -10.34
C ASP A 128 -12.39 11.53 -11.50
N GLU A 129 -11.77 12.55 -12.07
CA GLU A 129 -10.75 12.37 -13.12
C GLU A 129 -9.50 11.65 -12.57
N ALA A 130 -9.01 12.05 -11.40
CA ALA A 130 -7.90 11.35 -10.73
C ALA A 130 -8.25 9.89 -10.40
N ALA A 131 -9.52 9.61 -10.05
CA ALA A 131 -10.00 8.25 -9.82
C ALA A 131 -10.01 7.41 -11.11
N LYS A 132 -10.38 8.02 -12.24
CA LYS A 132 -10.36 7.38 -13.55
C LYS A 132 -8.92 7.07 -13.99
N GLU A 133 -8.02 8.03 -13.86
CA GLU A 133 -6.59 7.83 -14.14
C GLU A 133 -6.01 6.68 -13.30
N TYR A 134 -6.26 6.68 -11.99
CA TYR A 134 -5.84 5.60 -11.09
C TYR A 134 -6.31 4.22 -11.56
N ARG A 135 -7.59 4.07 -11.92
CA ARG A 135 -8.15 2.78 -12.36
C ARG A 135 -7.51 2.29 -13.66
N LEU A 136 -7.27 3.19 -14.61
CA LEU A 136 -6.64 2.85 -15.89
C LEU A 136 -5.19 2.38 -15.69
N LEU A 137 -4.42 3.12 -14.88
CA LEU A 137 -3.05 2.75 -14.55
C LEU A 137 -3.00 1.42 -13.80
N ASP A 138 -3.81 1.26 -12.76
CA ASP A 138 -3.81 0.05 -11.94
C ASP A 138 -4.19 -1.19 -12.75
N THR A 139 -5.25 -1.12 -13.56
CA THR A 139 -5.68 -2.25 -14.40
C THR A 139 -4.55 -2.71 -15.33
N LYS A 140 -3.87 -1.77 -15.99
CA LYS A 140 -2.77 -2.10 -16.90
C LYS A 140 -1.52 -2.59 -16.15
N ILE A 141 -1.24 -2.06 -14.97
CA ILE A 141 -0.17 -2.57 -14.08
C ILE A 141 -0.46 -4.02 -13.72
N GLN A 142 -1.68 -4.34 -13.29
CA GLN A 142 -2.05 -5.72 -12.94
C GLN A 142 -1.94 -6.66 -14.14
N GLN A 143 -2.38 -6.23 -15.33
CA GLN A 143 -2.19 -7.01 -16.55
C GLN A 143 -0.72 -7.31 -16.81
N LEU A 144 0.17 -6.31 -16.72
CA LEU A 144 1.60 -6.50 -16.92
C LEU A 144 2.23 -7.40 -15.87
N ASN A 145 1.79 -7.33 -14.61
CA ASN A 145 2.27 -8.23 -13.56
C ASN A 145 2.02 -9.70 -13.91
N TRP A 146 0.91 -10.02 -14.60
CA TRP A 146 0.58 -11.38 -15.03
C TRP A 146 1.25 -11.81 -16.35
N LEU A 147 1.81 -10.87 -17.11
CA LEU A 147 2.46 -11.14 -18.40
C LEU A 147 3.99 -11.06 -18.33
N THR A 148 4.55 -10.64 -17.20
CA THR A 148 5.98 -10.40 -17.03
C THR A 148 6.60 -11.52 -16.20
N GLU A 149 7.64 -12.15 -16.72
CA GLU A 149 8.47 -13.07 -15.94
C GLU A 149 9.39 -12.30 -14.99
N LEU A 150 9.56 -12.82 -13.77
CA LEU A 150 10.48 -12.24 -12.81
C LEU A 150 11.93 -12.56 -13.21
N ASN A 151 12.72 -11.52 -13.43
CA ASN A 151 14.17 -11.63 -13.68
C ASN A 151 14.91 -12.23 -12.48
#